data_AF-A0A349SGM7-F1
#
_entry.id   AF-A0A349SGM7-F1
#
_cell.length_a   1.000
_cell.length_b   1.000
_cell.length_c   1.000
_cell.angle_alpha   90.00
_cell.angle_beta   90.00
_cell.angle_gamma   90.00
#
_symmetry.space_group_name_H-M   'P 1'
#
loop_
_entity.id
_entity.type
_entity.pdbx_description
1 polymer ?
#
loop_
_entity_poly.entity_id
_entity_poly.type
_entity_poly.pdbx_seq_one_letter_code
_entity_poly.pdbx_strand_id
1 'polypeptide(L)'
;MRESANAQAFARISGAEPVVVDVQPAIDVVRGMSPNIILTSGAPMTWERYYGGQRAAVLGAAQYEGLAVDASDAEDKIRTGEIIIAGCHDYGCVGSLAGIYTASMPVFVVDNPVSGNRSFCNLFEGKSPFRLNYGVYNQQVKVNLIHLQNDIAPALGRVIRESGGVALSPIIKRALHMGDELHSRNTAATLLFNQAVFPALMQEAR
;
A
#
# COMPACT_ATOMS: atom_id res chain seq x y z
N MET A 1 -26.25 3.83 25.62
CA MET A 1 -25.58 2.79 24.81
C MET A 1 -24.73 3.40 23.67
N ARG A 2 -25.30 4.23 22.78
CA ARG A 2 -24.56 4.87 21.67
C ARG A 2 -23.36 5.72 22.13
N GLU A 3 -23.52 6.56 23.15
CA GLU A 3 -22.43 7.40 23.65
C GLU A 3 -21.25 6.60 24.20
N SER A 4 -21.54 5.53 24.94
CA SER A 4 -20.52 4.62 25.45
C SER A 4 -19.79 3.88 24.32
N ALA A 5 -20.52 3.41 23.29
CA ALA A 5 -19.90 2.82 22.11
C ALA A 5 -19.02 3.81 21.34
N ASN A 6 -19.48 5.06 21.18
CA ASN A 6 -18.70 6.12 20.52
C ASN A 6 -17.45 6.49 21.32
N ALA A 7 -17.56 6.59 22.65
CA ALA A 7 -16.42 6.86 23.53
C ALA A 7 -15.36 5.74 23.43
N GLN A 8 -15.80 4.48 23.37
CA GLN A 8 -14.90 3.34 23.18
C GLN A 8 -14.23 3.37 21.80
N ALA A 9 -14.98 3.66 20.74
CA ALA A 9 -14.44 3.77 19.38
C ALA A 9 -13.40 4.91 19.29
N PHE A 10 -13.73 6.09 19.83
CA PHE A 10 -12.82 7.23 19.87
C PHE A 10 -11.54 6.89 20.63
N ALA A 11 -11.65 6.29 21.82
CA ALA A 11 -10.49 5.90 22.62
C ALA A 11 -9.55 4.94 21.87
N ARG A 12 -10.10 3.99 21.10
CA ARG A 12 -9.29 3.07 20.27
C ARG A 12 -8.58 3.80 19.13
N ILE A 13 -9.26 4.73 18.45
CA ILE A 13 -8.68 5.51 17.36
C ILE A 13 -7.59 6.45 17.89
N SER A 14 -7.88 7.21 18.94
CA SER A 14 -6.94 8.20 19.49
C SER A 14 -5.79 7.58 20.27
N GLY A 15 -5.96 6.36 20.78
CA GLY A 15 -4.95 5.60 21.52
C GLY A 15 -4.15 4.61 20.67
N ALA A 16 -4.33 4.59 19.36
CA ALA A 16 -3.54 3.74 18.47
C ALA A 16 -2.08 4.21 18.43
N GLU A 17 -1.14 3.26 18.44
CA GLU A 17 0.29 3.55 18.34
C GLU A 17 0.91 2.77 17.18
N PRO A 18 0.63 3.17 15.93
CA PRO A 18 1.07 2.42 14.76
C PRO A 18 2.60 2.46 14.58
N VAL A 19 3.16 1.30 14.27
CA VAL A 19 4.59 1.08 14.00
C VAL A 19 4.73 0.39 12.65
N VAL A 20 5.50 0.97 11.74
CA VAL A 20 5.92 0.26 10.51
C VAL A 20 6.99 -0.74 10.92
N VAL A 21 6.74 -2.02 10.70
CA VAL A 21 7.65 -3.10 11.14
C VAL A 21 8.38 -3.76 10.00
N ASP A 22 7.87 -3.65 8.77
CA ASP A 22 8.50 -4.27 7.60
C ASP A 22 7.97 -3.71 6.27
N VAL A 23 8.58 -4.13 5.16
CA VAL A 23 8.03 -4.11 3.81
C VAL A 23 8.13 -5.52 3.22
N GLN A 24 7.01 -6.07 2.77
CA GLN A 24 6.92 -7.45 2.28
C GLN A 24 5.98 -7.54 1.06
N PRO A 25 6.11 -8.56 0.18
CA PRO A 25 5.11 -8.85 -0.83
C PRO A 25 3.73 -9.05 -0.20
N ALA A 26 2.68 -8.53 -0.82
CA ALA A 26 1.32 -8.60 -0.28
C ALA A 26 0.88 -10.05 -0.03
N ILE A 27 1.24 -10.98 -0.92
CA ILE A 27 0.89 -12.41 -0.79
C ILE A 27 1.41 -13.06 0.50
N ASP A 28 2.51 -12.57 1.05
CA ASP A 28 3.15 -13.18 2.22
C ASP A 28 2.54 -12.70 3.54
N VAL A 29 1.92 -11.51 3.55
CA VAL A 29 1.51 -10.82 4.79
C VAL A 29 0.04 -10.42 4.85
N VAL A 30 -0.62 -10.23 3.71
CA VAL A 30 -2.03 -9.83 3.65
C VAL A 30 -2.90 -11.09 3.75
N ARG A 31 -3.62 -11.23 4.86
CA ARG A 31 -4.47 -12.39 5.10
C ARG A 31 -5.56 -12.51 4.03
N GLY A 32 -5.65 -13.67 3.40
CA GLY A 32 -6.66 -13.97 2.37
C GLY A 32 -6.26 -13.54 0.96
N MET A 33 -5.10 -12.89 0.79
CA MET A 33 -4.57 -12.59 -0.54
C MET A 33 -4.25 -13.89 -1.30
N SER A 34 -4.52 -13.90 -2.59
CA SER A 34 -4.18 -14.99 -3.51
C SER A 34 -3.57 -14.44 -4.80
N PRO A 35 -2.87 -15.27 -5.61
CA PRO A 35 -2.21 -14.81 -6.83
C PRO A 35 -3.15 -14.17 -7.86
N ASN A 36 -4.44 -14.51 -7.84
CA ASN A 36 -5.44 -14.03 -8.79
C ASN A 36 -6.33 -12.90 -8.23
N ILE A 37 -6.05 -12.37 -7.03
CA ILE A 37 -6.76 -11.24 -6.45
C ILE A 37 -6.05 -9.93 -6.80
N ILE A 38 -6.83 -8.95 -7.25
CA ILE A 38 -6.43 -7.55 -7.42
C ILE A 38 -7.30 -6.69 -6.51
N LEU A 39 -6.67 -5.97 -5.58
CA LEU A 39 -7.40 -5.05 -4.70
C LEU A 39 -7.50 -3.66 -5.33
N THR A 40 -8.58 -2.95 -5.03
CA THR A 40 -8.79 -1.55 -5.44
C THR A 40 -9.21 -0.68 -4.27
N SER A 41 -8.95 0.63 -4.35
CA SER A 41 -9.54 1.60 -3.44
C SER A 41 -11.06 1.68 -3.62
N GLY A 42 -11.74 2.26 -2.62
CA GLY A 42 -13.18 2.44 -2.64
C GLY A 42 -13.95 1.19 -2.22
N ALA A 43 -15.27 1.25 -2.38
CA ALA A 43 -16.15 0.13 -2.13
C ALA A 43 -16.08 -0.88 -3.29
N PRO A 44 -16.26 -2.19 -3.03
CA PRO A 44 -16.40 -3.19 -4.09
C PRO A 44 -17.54 -2.83 -5.04
N MET A 45 -17.30 -2.98 -6.34
CA MET A 45 -18.29 -2.73 -7.40
C MET A 45 -18.29 -3.88 -8.41
N THR A 46 -19.36 -4.00 -9.19
CA THR A 46 -19.32 -4.89 -10.37
C THR A 46 -18.34 -4.35 -11.40
N TRP A 47 -17.77 -5.23 -12.22
CA TRP A 47 -16.73 -4.87 -13.19
C TRP A 47 -17.14 -3.74 -14.14
N GLU A 48 -18.40 -3.72 -14.57
CA GLU A 48 -18.96 -2.73 -15.49
C GLU A 48 -18.96 -1.32 -14.91
N ARG A 49 -18.90 -1.19 -13.59
CA ARG A 49 -18.87 0.10 -12.88
C ARG A 49 -17.47 0.65 -12.70
N TYR A 50 -16.42 -0.15 -12.94
CA TYR A 50 -15.07 0.38 -13.00
C TYR A 50 -14.85 1.08 -14.34
N TYR A 51 -14.50 2.35 -14.30
CA TYR A 51 -14.19 3.18 -15.48
C TYR A 51 -12.91 4.01 -15.27
N GLY A 52 -12.43 4.62 -16.34
CA GLY A 52 -11.29 5.54 -16.31
C GLY A 52 -10.00 4.93 -15.75
N GLY A 53 -9.25 5.72 -14.98
CA GLY A 53 -7.94 5.33 -14.47
C GLY A 53 -7.96 4.10 -13.58
N GLN A 54 -8.99 3.92 -12.74
CA GLN A 54 -9.06 2.75 -11.86
C GLN A 54 -9.27 1.45 -12.66
N ARG A 55 -10.16 1.47 -13.68
CA ARG A 55 -10.34 0.33 -14.60
C ARG A 55 -9.03 0.00 -15.32
N ALA A 56 -8.40 1.02 -15.89
CA ALA A 56 -7.15 0.84 -16.62
C ALA A 56 -6.03 0.31 -15.71
N ALA A 57 -5.99 0.74 -14.45
CA ALA A 57 -5.04 0.26 -13.45
C ALA A 57 -5.26 -1.23 -13.13
N VAL A 58 -6.51 -1.69 -12.97
CA VAL A 58 -6.83 -3.11 -12.77
C VAL A 58 -6.36 -3.96 -13.96
N LEU A 59 -6.63 -3.54 -15.19
CA LEU A 59 -6.19 -4.25 -16.40
C LEU A 59 -4.66 -4.26 -16.53
N GLY A 60 -4.00 -3.17 -16.17
CA GLY A 60 -2.55 -3.09 -16.11
C GLY A 60 -1.95 -4.00 -15.04
N ALA A 61 -2.60 -4.11 -13.89
CA ALA A 61 -2.20 -4.98 -12.78
C ALA A 61 -2.29 -6.46 -13.15
N ALA A 62 -3.34 -6.87 -13.86
CA ALA A 62 -3.48 -8.22 -14.39
C ALA A 62 -2.31 -8.58 -15.33
N GLN A 63 -1.92 -7.64 -16.21
CA GLN A 63 -0.76 -7.82 -17.09
C GLN A 63 0.58 -7.78 -16.34
N TYR A 64 0.67 -7.01 -15.26
CA TYR A 64 1.85 -6.94 -14.39
C TYR A 64 2.14 -8.28 -13.73
N GLU A 65 1.11 -8.92 -13.16
CA GLU A 65 1.22 -10.24 -12.53
C GLU A 65 1.30 -11.40 -13.54
N GLY A 66 1.18 -11.11 -14.85
CA GLY A 66 1.12 -12.16 -15.88
C GLY A 66 -0.16 -13.00 -15.84
N LEU A 67 -1.22 -12.51 -15.18
CA LEU A 67 -2.54 -13.13 -15.18
C LEU A 67 -3.22 -13.01 -16.55
N ALA A 68 -2.85 -11.99 -17.31
CA ALA A 68 -3.36 -11.74 -18.65
C ALA A 68 -2.27 -11.26 -19.61
N VAL A 69 -2.40 -11.61 -20.90
CA VAL A 69 -1.45 -11.20 -21.94
C VAL A 69 -1.68 -9.78 -22.44
N ASP A 70 -2.91 -9.29 -22.33
CA ASP A 70 -3.32 -7.94 -22.70
C ASP A 70 -4.58 -7.50 -21.92
N ALA A 71 -5.09 -6.31 -22.23
CA ALA A 71 -6.26 -5.74 -21.56
C ALA A 71 -7.58 -6.48 -21.89
N SER A 72 -7.71 -7.09 -23.07
CA SER A 72 -8.92 -7.84 -23.45
C SER A 72 -8.97 -9.16 -22.71
N ASP A 73 -7.86 -9.91 -22.68
CA ASP A 73 -7.73 -11.15 -21.91
C ASP A 73 -7.95 -10.91 -20.41
N ALA A 74 -7.43 -9.79 -19.87
CA ALA A 74 -7.68 -9.40 -18.48
C ALA A 74 -9.17 -9.15 -18.22
N GLU A 75 -9.85 -8.43 -19.11
CA GLU A 75 -11.28 -8.17 -18.97
C GLU A 75 -12.12 -9.46 -19.02
N ASP A 76 -11.82 -10.36 -19.95
CA ASP A 76 -12.52 -11.64 -20.05
C ASP A 76 -12.32 -12.48 -18.78
N LYS A 77 -11.09 -12.57 -18.27
CA LYS A 77 -10.78 -13.29 -17.02
C LYS A 77 -11.39 -12.68 -15.77
N ILE A 78 -11.57 -11.36 -15.74
CA ILE A 78 -12.33 -10.70 -14.65
C ILE A 78 -13.81 -11.08 -14.75
N ARG A 79 -14.38 -11.11 -15.96
CA ARG A 79 -15.79 -11.47 -16.18
C ARG A 79 -16.09 -12.95 -15.87
N THR A 80 -15.16 -13.85 -16.16
CA THR A 80 -15.29 -15.29 -15.84
C THR A 80 -15.00 -15.61 -14.38
N GLY A 81 -14.47 -14.65 -13.61
CA GLY A 81 -14.12 -14.82 -12.20
C GLY A 81 -12.77 -15.52 -11.97
N GLU A 82 -11.97 -15.70 -13.02
CA GLU A 82 -10.59 -16.18 -12.91
C GLU A 82 -9.70 -15.14 -12.19
N ILE A 83 -9.91 -13.86 -12.47
CA ILE A 83 -9.32 -12.74 -11.73
C ILE A 83 -10.39 -12.12 -10.82
N ILE A 84 -10.08 -12.02 -9.53
CA ILE A 84 -11.01 -11.53 -8.52
C ILE A 84 -10.65 -10.09 -8.17
N ILE A 85 -11.62 -9.18 -8.28
CA ILE A 85 -11.47 -7.80 -7.84
C ILE A 85 -12.10 -7.64 -6.46
N ALA A 86 -11.37 -7.07 -5.51
CA ALA A 86 -11.86 -6.85 -4.15
C ALA A 86 -11.45 -5.49 -3.57
N GLY A 87 -12.13 -5.05 -2.50
CA GLY A 87 -11.83 -3.77 -1.87
C GLY A 87 -10.65 -3.88 -0.91
N CYS A 88 -9.73 -2.91 -0.93
CA CYS A 88 -8.58 -2.89 -0.02
C CYS A 88 -8.98 -3.02 1.46
N HIS A 89 -10.08 -2.38 1.86
CA HIS A 89 -10.54 -2.34 3.25
C HIS A 89 -10.92 -3.73 3.80
N ASP A 90 -11.35 -4.66 2.95
CA ASP A 90 -11.70 -6.03 3.36
C ASP A 90 -10.46 -6.85 3.73
N TYR A 91 -9.27 -6.40 3.31
CA TYR A 91 -7.98 -7.06 3.50
C TYR A 91 -7.07 -6.31 4.49
N GLY A 92 -7.59 -5.28 5.16
CA GLY A 92 -6.80 -4.42 6.05
C GLY A 92 -5.80 -3.52 5.30
N CYS A 93 -5.99 -3.33 4.00
CA CYS A 93 -5.16 -2.48 3.15
C CYS A 93 -5.82 -1.11 2.95
N VAL A 94 -5.01 -0.08 2.68
CA VAL A 94 -5.51 1.26 2.30
C VAL A 94 -4.93 1.69 0.95
N GLY A 95 -5.79 1.97 -0.03
CA GLY A 95 -5.35 2.33 -1.39
C GLY A 95 -5.45 3.82 -1.67
N SER A 96 -4.34 4.47 -2.02
CA SER A 96 -4.35 5.84 -2.57
C SER A 96 -4.84 5.83 -4.02
N LEU A 97 -5.66 6.79 -4.44
CA LEU A 97 -6.18 6.93 -5.82
C LEU A 97 -6.84 5.65 -6.37
N ALA A 98 -6.32 5.00 -7.41
CA ALA A 98 -6.87 3.73 -7.90
C ALA A 98 -6.73 2.61 -6.85
N GLY A 99 -5.70 2.72 -6.00
CA GLY A 99 -5.46 1.88 -4.85
C GLY A 99 -5.19 0.43 -5.20
N ILE A 100 -4.36 0.20 -6.21
CA ILE A 100 -4.10 -1.14 -6.72
C ILE A 100 -3.11 -1.90 -5.83
N TYR A 101 -3.47 -3.14 -5.50
CA TYR A 101 -2.59 -4.14 -4.91
C TYR A 101 -2.71 -5.43 -5.71
N THR A 102 -1.59 -6.11 -5.86
CA THR A 102 -1.51 -7.46 -6.42
C THR A 102 -0.61 -8.32 -5.54
N ALA A 103 -0.60 -9.64 -5.78
CA ALA A 103 0.10 -10.60 -4.93
C ALA A 103 1.59 -10.29 -4.75
N SER A 104 2.28 -9.91 -5.83
CA SER A 104 3.72 -9.62 -5.80
C SER A 104 4.07 -8.18 -5.38
N MET A 105 3.09 -7.27 -5.35
CA MET A 105 3.35 -5.88 -4.99
C MET A 105 3.77 -5.75 -3.52
N PRO A 106 4.84 -4.98 -3.24
CA PRO A 106 5.30 -4.76 -1.88
C PRO A 106 4.35 -3.83 -1.11
N VAL A 107 4.19 -4.13 0.18
CA VAL A 107 3.39 -3.35 1.12
C VAL A 107 4.18 -3.05 2.38
N PHE A 108 4.01 -1.85 2.93
CA PHE A 108 4.37 -1.57 4.31
C PHE A 108 3.49 -2.41 5.23
N VAL A 109 4.12 -3.07 6.20
CA VAL A 109 3.46 -3.80 7.28
C VAL A 109 3.41 -2.91 8.50
N VAL A 110 2.21 -2.58 8.96
CA VAL A 110 1.99 -1.68 10.09
C VAL A 110 1.27 -2.41 11.22
N ASP A 111 1.92 -2.50 12.36
CA ASP A 111 1.36 -3.09 13.58
C ASP A 111 0.88 -1.99 14.54
N ASN A 112 -0.24 -2.24 15.19
CA ASN A 112 -0.71 -1.45 16.34
C ASN A 112 -0.60 -2.30 17.62
N PRO A 113 0.54 -2.28 18.33
CA PRO A 113 0.75 -3.10 19.53
C PRO A 113 -0.28 -2.86 20.64
N VAL A 114 -0.93 -1.69 20.68
CA VAL A 114 -1.95 -1.36 21.69
C VAL A 114 -3.22 -2.20 21.51
N SER A 115 -3.63 -2.46 20.26
CA SER A 115 -4.86 -3.21 19.95
C SER A 115 -4.63 -4.55 19.25
N GLY A 116 -3.38 -4.88 18.92
CA GLY A 116 -2.98 -6.14 18.30
C GLY A 116 -3.41 -6.31 16.84
N ASN A 117 -3.86 -5.24 16.17
CA ASN A 117 -4.24 -5.29 14.76
C ASN A 117 -3.08 -4.91 13.83
N ARG A 118 -3.12 -5.42 12.60
CA ARG A 118 -2.15 -5.16 11.53
C ARG A 118 -2.87 -4.58 10.31
N SER A 119 -2.21 -3.66 9.60
CA SER A 119 -2.71 -3.03 8.38
C SER A 119 -1.59 -2.80 7.37
N PHE A 120 -1.98 -2.53 6.13
CA PHE A 120 -1.04 -2.48 5.00
C PHE A 120 -1.24 -1.23 4.13
N CYS A 121 -0.14 -0.71 3.61
CA CYS A 121 -0.12 0.39 2.65
C CYS A 121 0.85 0.08 1.52
N ASN A 122 0.48 0.32 0.26
CA ASN A 122 1.35 0.10 -0.88
C ASN A 122 2.47 1.15 -0.94
N LEU A 123 3.51 0.83 -1.72
CA LEU A 123 4.62 1.76 -1.93
C LEU A 123 4.24 2.85 -2.94
N PHE A 124 4.81 4.04 -2.75
CA PHE A 124 4.71 5.12 -3.71
C PHE A 124 5.56 4.83 -4.94
N GLU A 125 4.95 4.81 -6.14
CA GLU A 125 5.64 4.46 -7.38
C GLU A 125 6.62 5.53 -7.92
N GLY A 126 6.94 6.58 -7.16
CA GLY A 126 7.83 7.67 -7.57
C GLY A 126 7.09 8.85 -8.21
N LYS A 127 7.81 9.92 -8.62
CA LYS A 127 7.19 11.21 -9.04
C LYS A 127 6.66 11.26 -10.49
N SER A 128 6.96 10.26 -11.30
CA SER A 128 6.48 10.19 -12.70
C SER A 128 4.95 10.34 -12.78
N PRO A 129 4.38 11.03 -13.79
CA PRO A 129 2.94 10.97 -14.03
C PRO A 129 2.50 9.61 -14.59
N PHE A 130 3.43 8.83 -15.16
CA PHE A 130 3.17 7.46 -15.62
C PHE A 130 3.32 6.50 -14.44
N ARG A 131 2.19 6.11 -13.84
CA ARG A 131 2.09 5.20 -12.71
C ARG A 131 0.85 4.33 -12.83
N LEU A 132 0.93 3.11 -12.33
CA LEU A 132 -0.21 2.20 -12.33
C LEU A 132 -1.36 2.79 -11.54
N ASN A 133 -1.06 3.43 -10.41
CA ASN A 133 -2.08 4.05 -9.57
C ASN A 133 -2.85 5.22 -10.24
N TYR A 134 -2.37 5.70 -11.40
CA TYR A 134 -3.02 6.71 -12.24
C TYR A 134 -3.74 6.08 -13.45
N GLY A 135 -3.74 4.75 -13.56
CA GLY A 135 -4.32 4.02 -14.68
C GLY A 135 -3.40 3.86 -15.88
N VAL A 136 -2.10 4.08 -15.72
CA VAL A 136 -1.13 3.91 -16.81
C VAL A 136 -0.38 2.60 -16.61
N TYR A 137 -0.39 1.74 -17.63
CA TYR A 137 0.49 0.58 -17.68
C TYR A 137 1.19 0.51 -19.03
N ASN A 138 2.50 0.71 -19.01
CA ASN A 138 3.39 0.66 -20.16
C ASN A 138 4.75 0.11 -19.72
N GLN A 139 5.71 0.01 -20.64
CA GLN A 139 7.02 -0.56 -20.33
C GLN A 139 7.76 0.20 -19.20
N GLN A 140 7.63 1.53 -19.13
CA GLN A 140 8.24 2.32 -18.06
C GLN A 140 7.63 1.99 -16.69
N VAL A 141 6.30 1.91 -16.62
CA VAL A 141 5.59 1.53 -15.39
C VAL A 141 5.97 0.11 -14.97
N LYS A 142 5.98 -0.85 -15.91
CA LYS A 142 6.38 -2.23 -15.65
C LYS A 142 7.79 -2.32 -15.05
N VAL A 143 8.78 -1.67 -15.67
CA VAL A 143 10.15 -1.65 -15.17
C VAL A 143 10.23 -1.04 -13.77
N ASN A 144 9.50 0.05 -13.52
CA ASN A 144 9.49 0.70 -12.21
C ASN A 144 8.85 -0.16 -11.12
N LEU A 145 7.74 -0.84 -11.40
CA LEU A 145 7.09 -1.75 -10.45
C LEU A 145 8.01 -2.94 -10.11
N ILE A 146 8.68 -3.52 -11.12
CA ILE A 146 9.66 -4.59 -10.91
C ILE A 146 10.84 -4.09 -10.05
N HIS A 147 11.34 -2.88 -10.29
CA HIS A 147 12.40 -2.27 -9.49
C HIS A 147 11.97 -2.04 -8.04
N LEU A 148 10.74 -1.54 -7.82
CA LEU A 148 10.18 -1.37 -6.48
C LEU A 148 10.07 -2.72 -5.75
N GLN A 149 9.63 -3.76 -6.45
CA GLN A 149 9.46 -5.10 -5.88
C GLN A 149 10.80 -5.78 -5.56
N ASN A 150 11.76 -5.76 -6.48
CA ASN A 150 12.95 -6.59 -6.39
C ASN A 150 14.14 -5.90 -5.70
N ASP A 151 14.20 -4.57 -5.76
CA ASP A 151 15.35 -3.81 -5.25
C ASP A 151 14.98 -2.94 -4.05
N ILE A 152 13.97 -2.08 -4.21
CA ILE A 152 13.63 -1.08 -3.17
C ILE A 152 12.96 -1.72 -1.96
N ALA A 153 11.96 -2.57 -2.17
CA ALA A 153 11.19 -3.16 -1.08
C ALA A 153 12.04 -4.07 -0.16
N PRO A 154 12.89 -4.99 -0.68
CA PRO A 154 13.71 -5.83 0.19
C PRO A 154 14.74 -5.04 1.00
N ALA A 155 15.34 -4.00 0.40
CA ALA A 155 16.25 -3.10 1.10
C ALA A 155 15.52 -2.31 2.20
N LEU A 156 14.40 -1.67 1.85
CA LEU A 156 13.63 -0.88 2.81
C LEU A 156 13.07 -1.74 3.96
N GLY A 157 12.56 -2.94 3.67
CA GLY A 157 12.08 -3.86 4.71
C GLY A 157 13.20 -4.26 5.68
N ARG A 158 14.41 -4.53 5.17
CA ARG A 158 15.58 -4.82 6.01
C ARG A 158 15.94 -3.65 6.93
N VAL A 159 16.11 -2.46 6.37
CA VAL A 159 16.44 -1.25 7.13
C VAL A 159 15.40 -0.98 8.23
N ILE A 160 14.11 -1.17 7.95
CA ILE A 160 13.05 -0.99 8.95
C ILE A 160 13.16 -2.02 10.08
N ARG A 161 13.39 -3.30 9.75
CA ARG A 161 13.58 -4.35 10.77
C ARG A 161 14.81 -4.08 11.64
N GLU A 162 15.92 -3.66 11.03
CA GLU A 162 17.16 -3.32 11.75
C GLU A 162 17.01 -2.07 12.62
N SER A 163 16.13 -1.14 12.22
CA SER A 163 15.76 0.02 13.04
C SER A 163 14.88 -0.35 14.25
N GLY A 164 14.46 -1.61 14.39
CA GLY A 164 13.50 -2.05 15.41
C GLY A 164 12.06 -1.64 15.13
N GLY A 165 11.74 -1.29 13.88
CA GLY A 165 10.49 -0.68 13.46
C GLY A 165 10.49 0.85 13.64
N VAL A 166 9.53 1.51 12.98
CA VAL A 166 9.40 2.97 12.95
C VAL A 166 8.05 3.38 13.52
N ALA A 167 8.06 3.95 14.72
CA ALA A 167 6.85 4.50 15.34
C ALA A 167 6.33 5.71 14.56
N LEU A 168 5.08 5.65 14.09
CA LEU A 168 4.50 6.68 13.24
C LEU A 168 3.92 7.85 14.03
N SER A 169 3.34 7.61 15.23
CA SER A 169 2.73 8.68 16.04
C SER A 169 3.67 9.88 16.30
N PRO A 170 4.95 9.69 16.69
CA PRO A 170 5.88 10.81 16.87
C PRO A 170 6.21 11.55 15.56
N ILE A 171 6.29 10.83 14.43
CA ILE A 171 6.54 11.42 13.11
C ILE A 171 5.36 12.29 12.69
N ILE A 172 4.14 11.75 12.75
CA ILE A 172 2.88 12.45 12.42
C ILE A 172 2.76 13.73 13.25
N LYS A 173 2.91 13.65 14.58
CA LYS A 173 2.80 14.81 15.49
C LYS A 173 3.80 15.92 15.14
N ARG A 174 5.07 15.57 14.86
CA ARG A 174 6.09 16.57 14.49
C ARG A 174 5.85 17.15 13.10
N ALA A 175 5.50 16.32 12.13
CA ALA A 175 5.24 16.77 10.76
C ALA A 175 4.09 17.79 10.70
N LEU A 176 3.02 17.57 11.47
CA LEU A 176 1.92 18.54 11.60
C LEU A 176 2.39 19.90 12.13
N HIS A 177 3.28 19.93 13.13
CA HIS A 177 3.90 21.17 13.61
C HIS A 177 4.89 21.81 12.63
N MET A 178 5.34 21.06 11.62
CA MET A 178 6.23 21.52 10.55
C MET A 178 5.46 21.94 9.29
N GLY A 179 4.12 22.00 9.36
CA GLY A 179 3.26 22.50 8.29
C GLY A 179 2.83 21.46 7.26
N ASP A 180 3.07 20.18 7.51
CA ASP A 180 2.40 19.10 6.77
C ASP A 180 0.93 18.97 7.22
N GLU A 181 0.09 18.45 6.33
CA GLU A 181 -1.26 17.97 6.68
C GLU A 181 -1.42 16.45 6.45
N LEU A 182 -0.37 15.81 5.92
CA LEU A 182 -0.19 14.35 5.78
C LEU A 182 -1.04 13.68 4.71
N HIS A 183 -1.81 14.43 3.91
CA HIS A 183 -2.49 13.90 2.74
C HIS A 183 -1.80 14.29 1.43
N SER A 184 -1.85 15.57 1.06
CA SER A 184 -1.23 16.14 -0.15
C SER A 184 0.18 16.69 0.10
N ARG A 185 0.48 17.08 1.34
CA ARG A 185 1.75 17.63 1.80
C ARG A 185 2.27 16.80 2.97
N ASN A 186 3.35 16.09 2.69
CA ASN A 186 3.98 15.10 3.55
C ASN A 186 5.51 15.25 3.54
N THR A 187 6.02 16.45 3.26
CA THR A 187 7.45 16.72 3.12
C THR A 187 8.18 16.49 4.44
N ALA A 188 7.66 17.04 5.54
CA ALA A 188 8.25 16.89 6.86
C ALA A 188 8.17 15.44 7.35
N ALA A 189 7.04 14.76 7.14
CA ALA A 189 6.87 13.36 7.49
C ALA A 189 7.86 12.46 6.75
N THR A 190 8.06 12.70 5.45
CA THR A 190 9.04 11.95 4.63
C THR A 190 10.46 12.17 5.15
N LEU A 191 10.84 13.41 5.48
CA LEU A 191 12.16 13.72 6.04
C LEU A 191 12.38 13.05 7.41
N LEU A 192 11.38 13.11 8.29
CA LEU A 192 11.44 12.50 9.62
C LEU A 192 11.47 10.96 9.55
N PHE A 193 10.75 10.36 8.61
CA PHE A 193 10.82 8.92 8.38
C PHE A 193 12.22 8.51 7.90
N ASN A 194 12.76 9.22 6.90
CA ASN A 194 14.12 9.00 6.41
C ASN A 194 15.15 9.14 7.53
N GLN A 195 15.02 10.17 8.37
CA GLN A 195 15.90 10.36 9.53
C GLN A 195 15.84 9.18 10.51
N ALA A 196 14.66 8.58 10.72
CA ALA A 196 14.49 7.45 11.63
C ALA A 196 15.19 6.19 11.13
N VAL A 197 15.19 5.95 9.81
CA VAL A 197 15.78 4.75 9.19
C VAL A 197 17.24 4.93 8.75
N PHE A 198 17.71 6.17 8.64
CA PHE A 198 19.04 6.50 8.13
C PHE A 198 20.20 5.81 8.89
N PRO A 199 20.19 5.69 10.23
CA PRO A 199 21.28 4.99 10.93
C PRO A 199 21.44 3.53 10.51
N ALA A 200 20.34 2.80 10.31
CA ALA A 200 20.37 1.41 9.83
C ALA A 200 20.84 1.35 8.38
N LEU A 201 20.33 2.24 7.52
CA LEU A 201 20.77 2.35 6.12
C LEU A 201 22.29 2.55 5.98
N MET A 202 22.91 3.33 6.88
CA MET A 202 24.36 3.58 6.85
C MET A 202 25.21 2.41 7.36
N GLN A 203 24.64 1.49 8.15
CA GLN A 203 25.33 0.28 8.56
C GLN A 203 25.40 -0.75 7.42
N GLU A 204 24.42 -0.74 6.52
CA GLU A 204 24.37 -1.59 5.33
C GLU A 204 25.35 -1.16 4.21
N ALA A 205 25.76 0.10 4.18
CA ALA A 205 26.68 0.62 3.16
C ALA A 205 28.16 0.21 3.37
N ARG A 206 28.42 -0.74 4.28
CA ARG A 206 29.75 -1.30 4.61
C ARG A 206 29.80 -2.78 4.27
#